data_AF-A0A9D6QIG9-F1
#
_entry.id   AF-A0A9D6QIG9-F1
#
_cell.length_a   1.000
_cell.length_b   1.000
_cell.length_c   1.000
_cell.angle_alpha   90.00
_cell.angle_beta   90.00
_cell.angle_gamma   90.00
#
_symmetry.space_group_name_H-M   'P 1'
#
loop_
_entity.id
_entity.type
_entity.pdbx_description
1 polymer ?
#
loop_
_entity_poly.entity_id
_entity_poly.type
_entity_poly.pdbx_seq_one_letter_code
_entity_poly.pdbx_strand_id
1 'polypeptide(L)'
;MHRVIRAAVCAAAIGAGALLAAHTAHAGVDLWVDPAGVVPIRYETLNTDQYPCAYAESCLAQLGVRRVMRFGNAIVNRGNTDLVIGVAPPDGDSDSLFHWDTCHQHHHLKQIMEYELLDATGTVAVGRKINFCMADTRPWAPNAPPSTHFCNGLQGLTAGWADVYGSGLDCQWLDITGLPNGTYTLRLTVDPLNAYAEDDENNNVTTRVVVLGDPVSVEQDTAASKPSLHTVAMRPDWGAEAVTFTVGADAGRATLSVYDVTGRERRTLFDSEEAVGASEYVPWRGLDQSGRHLPSGVYYVRLKLPNTILTRAVLIVRTSQ
;
A
#
# COMPACT_ATOMS: atom_id res chain seq x y z
N MET A 1 -61.83 -9.59 41.04
CA MET A 1 -61.22 -10.91 41.31
C MET A 1 -60.72 -11.49 39.99
N HIS A 2 -59.56 -12.12 40.03
CA HIS A 2 -58.68 -12.46 38.90
C HIS A 2 -59.31 -13.23 37.72
N ARG A 3 -58.77 -13.01 36.51
CA ARG A 3 -58.07 -14.05 35.72
C ARG A 3 -57.41 -13.45 34.47
N VAL A 4 -56.09 -13.53 34.45
CA VAL A 4 -55.24 -13.35 33.26
C VAL A 4 -55.26 -14.66 32.48
N ILE A 5 -55.59 -14.62 31.20
CA ILE A 5 -55.38 -15.74 30.26
C ILE A 5 -54.53 -15.17 29.11
N ARG A 6 -53.26 -15.59 29.05
CA ARG A 6 -52.38 -15.33 27.92
C ARG A 6 -52.82 -16.21 26.76
N ALA A 7 -53.16 -15.60 25.63
CA ALA A 7 -53.35 -16.30 24.36
C ALA A 7 -52.00 -16.49 23.67
N ALA A 8 -51.66 -17.73 23.36
CA ALA A 8 -50.62 -18.10 22.42
C ALA A 8 -51.31 -18.74 21.22
N VAL A 9 -51.18 -18.17 20.02
CA VAL A 9 -51.45 -18.86 18.74
C VAL A 9 -50.57 -18.27 17.62
N CYS A 10 -49.81 -19.18 17.00
CA CYS A 10 -49.23 -19.23 15.65
C CYS A 10 -48.87 -17.95 14.88
N ALA A 11 -47.56 -17.75 14.67
CA ALA A 11 -47.05 -17.17 13.43
C ALA A 11 -46.66 -18.32 12.48
N ALA A 12 -47.27 -18.34 11.29
CA ALA A 12 -47.01 -19.30 10.23
C ALA A 12 -45.70 -18.97 9.49
N ALA A 13 -44.97 -20.02 9.14
CA ALA A 13 -43.76 -19.99 8.32
C ALA A 13 -44.08 -19.86 6.83
N ILE A 14 -43.44 -18.90 6.16
CA ILE A 14 -43.16 -18.83 4.71
C ILE A 14 -41.90 -17.94 4.62
N GLY A 15 -40.78 -18.25 4.00
CA GLY A 15 -40.27 -19.37 3.24
C GLY A 15 -38.83 -18.97 2.89
N ALA A 16 -37.90 -19.91 3.02
CA ALA A 16 -36.47 -19.72 2.78
C ALA A 16 -36.18 -19.36 1.30
N GLY A 17 -35.14 -18.57 1.04
CA GLY A 17 -34.67 -18.38 -0.33
C GLY A 17 -33.67 -17.26 -0.58
N ALA A 18 -32.58 -17.20 0.19
CA ALA A 18 -31.24 -16.77 -0.24
C ALA A 18 -30.33 -16.79 0.99
N LEU A 19 -29.75 -17.95 1.31
CA LEU A 19 -28.51 -17.96 2.07
C LEU A 19 -27.49 -17.25 1.17
N LEU A 20 -27.05 -16.04 1.56
CA LEU A 20 -25.70 -15.64 1.23
C LEU A 20 -24.82 -16.77 1.76
N ALA A 21 -24.04 -17.39 0.88
CA ALA A 21 -22.98 -18.29 1.32
C ALA A 21 -22.08 -17.46 2.25
N ALA A 22 -22.19 -17.73 3.55
CA ALA A 22 -21.17 -17.32 4.50
C ALA A 22 -19.89 -17.98 3.98
N HIS A 23 -19.01 -17.17 3.38
CA HIS A 23 -17.66 -17.59 3.08
C HIS A 23 -17.12 -18.11 4.41
N THR A 24 -16.72 -19.39 4.43
CA THR A 24 -16.19 -20.02 5.63
C THR A 24 -15.09 -19.12 6.19
N ALA A 25 -15.16 -18.77 7.47
CA ALA A 25 -14.07 -18.11 8.16
C ALA A 25 -12.78 -18.90 7.87
N HIS A 26 -11.90 -18.36 7.05
CA HIS A 26 -10.61 -18.96 6.76
C HIS A 26 -9.72 -18.64 7.95
N ALA A 27 -9.87 -19.43 9.01
CA ALA A 27 -9.05 -19.33 10.20
C ALA A 27 -7.58 -19.33 9.78
N GLY A 28 -6.90 -18.20 9.96
CA GLY A 28 -5.49 -18.02 9.63
C GLY A 28 -5.17 -17.05 8.49
N VAL A 29 -6.10 -16.51 7.71
CA VAL A 29 -5.76 -15.44 6.73
C VAL A 29 -5.82 -14.08 7.43
N ASP A 30 -4.87 -13.18 7.20
CA ASP A 30 -4.91 -11.80 7.72
C ASP A 30 -4.22 -10.90 6.68
N LEU A 31 -5.01 -10.14 5.94
CA LEU A 31 -4.58 -9.25 4.87
C LEU A 31 -4.34 -7.85 5.42
N TRP A 32 -3.18 -7.33 5.08
CA TRP A 32 -2.75 -6.03 5.56
C TRP A 32 -2.05 -5.27 4.45
N VAL A 33 -2.37 -3.99 4.32
CA VAL A 33 -1.62 -3.10 3.43
C VAL A 33 -0.38 -2.62 4.16
N ASP A 34 0.78 -3.04 3.70
CA ASP A 34 2.06 -2.59 4.23
C ASP A 34 2.30 -1.11 3.89
N PRO A 35 2.33 -0.19 4.88
CA PRO A 35 2.57 1.22 4.59
C PRO A 35 3.96 1.47 3.98
N ALA A 36 4.91 0.52 4.15
CA ALA A 36 6.24 0.58 3.54
C ALA A 36 6.19 0.32 2.04
N GLY A 37 5.12 -0.31 1.55
CA GLY A 37 4.84 -0.53 0.15
C GLY A 37 4.13 0.64 -0.52
N VAL A 38 3.61 1.62 0.22
CA VAL A 38 2.84 2.76 -0.32
C VAL A 38 3.75 3.84 -0.91
N VAL A 39 4.66 3.42 -1.80
CA VAL A 39 5.78 4.19 -2.37
C VAL A 39 6.39 3.53 -3.61
N PRO A 40 7.12 4.28 -4.44
CA PRO A 40 7.35 5.73 -4.35
C PRO A 40 6.07 6.50 -4.65
N ILE A 41 5.91 7.69 -4.06
CA ILE A 41 4.84 8.62 -4.46
C ILE A 41 5.41 9.56 -5.50
N ARG A 42 4.75 9.65 -6.66
CA ARG A 42 5.17 10.51 -7.77
C ARG A 42 3.97 11.29 -8.29
N TYR A 43 4.23 12.52 -8.72
CA TYR A 43 3.21 13.37 -9.34
C TYR A 43 3.56 13.54 -10.81
N GLU A 44 2.61 13.26 -11.68
CA GLU A 44 2.83 13.29 -13.12
C GLU A 44 1.66 13.98 -13.81
N THR A 45 1.97 14.71 -14.89
CA THR A 45 0.96 15.18 -15.84
C THR A 45 0.96 14.22 -17.01
N LEU A 46 -0.16 13.53 -17.21
CA LEU A 46 -0.33 12.55 -18.27
C LEU A 46 -1.30 13.07 -19.32
N ASN A 47 -1.02 12.80 -20.59
CA ASN A 47 -2.05 12.86 -21.61
C ASN A 47 -2.82 11.53 -21.59
N THR A 48 -3.97 11.53 -20.93
CA THR A 48 -4.76 10.31 -20.73
C THR A 48 -5.50 9.83 -21.97
N ASP A 49 -5.46 10.60 -23.07
CA ASP A 49 -5.94 10.12 -24.38
C ASP A 49 -5.13 8.91 -24.87
N GLN A 50 -3.91 8.71 -24.35
CA GLN A 50 -3.07 7.54 -24.61
C GLN A 50 -3.41 6.33 -23.71
N TYR A 51 -4.33 6.48 -22.76
CA TYR A 51 -4.72 5.46 -21.79
C TYR A 51 -6.23 5.15 -21.84
N PRO A 52 -6.78 4.76 -23.01
CA PRO A 52 -8.21 4.48 -23.16
C PRO A 52 -8.69 3.35 -22.25
N CYS A 53 -7.82 2.38 -21.95
CA CYS A 53 -8.09 1.25 -21.06
C CYS A 53 -8.31 1.73 -19.62
N ALA A 54 -7.44 2.61 -19.10
CA ALA A 54 -7.57 3.13 -17.75
C ALA A 54 -8.87 3.95 -17.56
N TYR A 55 -9.41 4.56 -18.61
CA TYR A 55 -10.74 5.17 -18.58
C TYR A 55 -11.86 4.12 -18.60
N ALA A 56 -11.76 3.11 -19.46
CA ALA A 56 -12.73 2.00 -19.51
C ALA A 56 -12.81 1.25 -18.17
N GLU A 57 -11.68 1.11 -17.49
CA GLU A 57 -11.53 0.49 -16.17
C GLU A 57 -11.81 1.46 -15.02
N SER A 58 -12.33 2.66 -15.29
CA SER A 58 -12.70 3.63 -14.25
C SER A 58 -11.55 4.04 -13.31
N CYS A 59 -10.29 3.89 -13.76
CA CYS A 59 -9.10 4.41 -13.08
C CYS A 59 -8.89 5.91 -13.34
N LEU A 60 -9.64 6.45 -14.30
CA LEU A 60 -9.69 7.86 -14.67
C LEU A 60 -11.16 8.29 -14.77
N ALA A 61 -11.49 9.43 -14.16
CA ALA A 61 -12.84 9.98 -14.26
C ALA A 61 -13.13 10.58 -15.65
N GLN A 62 -12.08 11.07 -16.34
CA GLN A 62 -12.17 11.78 -17.62
C GLN A 62 -10.86 11.63 -18.42
N LEU A 63 -10.96 11.66 -19.75
CA LEU A 63 -9.83 11.72 -20.67
C LEU A 63 -9.24 13.14 -20.79
N GLY A 64 -8.14 13.29 -21.53
CA GLY A 64 -7.38 14.54 -21.72
C GLY A 64 -6.15 14.68 -20.81
N VAL A 65 -5.65 15.90 -20.66
CA VAL A 65 -4.49 16.17 -19.80
C VAL A 65 -4.91 16.11 -18.34
N ARG A 66 -4.37 15.13 -17.59
CA ARG A 66 -4.68 14.89 -16.17
C ARG A 66 -3.43 14.98 -15.33
N ARG A 67 -3.58 15.49 -14.11
CA ARG A 67 -2.56 15.41 -13.06
C ARG A 67 -2.88 14.20 -12.20
N VAL A 68 -1.95 13.26 -12.10
CA VAL A 68 -2.12 12.03 -11.32
C VAL A 68 -1.07 11.92 -10.23
N MET A 69 -1.43 11.28 -9.13
CA MET A 69 -0.51 10.83 -8.08
C MET A 69 -0.34 9.33 -8.20
N ARG A 70 0.83 8.88 -8.65
CA ARG A 70 1.22 7.46 -8.66
C ARG A 70 1.79 7.07 -7.30
N PHE A 71 1.53 5.84 -6.87
CA PHE A 71 2.05 5.30 -5.62
C PHE A 71 2.22 3.78 -5.71
N GLY A 72 3.20 3.22 -5.01
CA GLY A 72 3.25 1.76 -4.86
C GLY A 72 2.16 1.25 -3.91
N ASN A 73 1.97 -0.06 -3.87
CA ASN A 73 1.20 -0.74 -2.85
C ASN A 73 1.85 -2.11 -2.55
N ALA A 74 1.68 -2.62 -1.34
CA ALA A 74 2.01 -4.00 -1.01
C ALA A 74 0.94 -4.59 -0.10
N ILE A 75 0.19 -5.55 -0.61
CA ILE A 75 -0.76 -6.35 0.16
C ILE A 75 0.02 -7.51 0.77
N VAL A 76 -0.16 -7.76 2.06
CA VAL A 76 0.58 -8.76 2.82
C VAL A 76 -0.41 -9.74 3.42
N ASN A 77 -0.13 -11.04 3.30
CA ASN A 77 -0.76 -12.03 4.17
C ASN A 77 0.12 -12.22 5.41
N ARG A 78 -0.27 -11.60 6.52
CA ARG A 78 0.42 -11.66 7.81
C ARG A 78 -0.17 -12.75 8.73
N GLY A 79 -1.16 -13.49 8.24
CA GLY A 79 -1.78 -14.62 8.90
C GLY A 79 -0.91 -15.87 8.87
N ASN A 80 -1.49 -16.98 9.30
CA ASN A 80 -0.86 -18.29 9.41
C ASN A 80 -1.28 -19.29 8.32
N THR A 81 -2.22 -18.94 7.46
CA THR A 81 -2.67 -19.76 6.33
C THR A 81 -2.73 -18.95 5.04
N ASP A 82 -2.57 -19.62 3.92
CA ASP A 82 -2.65 -18.98 2.61
C ASP A 82 -4.05 -18.46 2.31
N LEU A 83 -4.12 -17.26 1.73
CA LEU A 83 -5.30 -16.85 0.99
C LEU A 83 -5.31 -17.63 -0.32
N VAL A 84 -6.36 -18.42 -0.58
CA VAL A 84 -6.53 -19.14 -1.84
C VAL A 84 -7.71 -18.53 -2.59
N ILE A 85 -7.44 -17.88 -3.72
CA ILE A 85 -8.49 -17.24 -4.55
C ILE A 85 -8.97 -18.21 -5.62
N GLY A 86 -8.06 -18.93 -6.27
CA GLY A 86 -8.38 -19.88 -7.33
C GLY A 86 -7.68 -19.58 -8.64
N VAL A 87 -8.06 -20.32 -9.68
CA VAL A 87 -7.54 -20.14 -11.05
C VAL A 87 -8.55 -19.31 -11.83
N ALA A 88 -8.06 -18.34 -12.59
CA ALA A 88 -8.91 -17.55 -13.48
C ALA A 88 -9.64 -18.46 -14.50
N PRO A 89 -10.86 -18.10 -14.93
CA PRO A 89 -11.58 -18.84 -15.97
C PRO A 89 -10.86 -18.74 -17.34
N PRO A 90 -11.35 -19.44 -18.38
CA PRO A 90 -10.79 -19.31 -19.73
C PRO A 90 -10.83 -17.87 -20.26
N ASP A 91 -9.88 -17.53 -21.14
CA ASP A 91 -9.83 -16.21 -21.77
C ASP A 91 -11.18 -15.82 -22.42
N GLY A 92 -11.67 -14.63 -22.09
CA GLY A 92 -12.96 -14.12 -22.53
C GLY A 92 -14.11 -14.32 -21.54
N ASP A 93 -13.94 -15.16 -20.52
CA ASP A 93 -14.97 -15.46 -19.53
C ASP A 93 -14.81 -14.62 -18.25
N SER A 94 -15.88 -14.47 -17.47
CA SER A 94 -15.84 -13.79 -16.17
C SER A 94 -16.68 -14.57 -15.17
N ASP A 95 -16.29 -14.55 -13.89
CA ASP A 95 -16.98 -15.24 -12.81
C ASP A 95 -17.21 -14.31 -11.61
N SER A 96 -17.45 -14.85 -10.40
CA SER A 96 -17.66 -14.03 -9.19
C SER A 96 -16.42 -13.28 -8.72
N LEU A 97 -15.22 -13.77 -9.02
CA LEU A 97 -13.94 -13.23 -8.53
C LEU A 97 -13.13 -12.56 -9.64
N PHE A 98 -13.20 -13.07 -10.86
CA PHE A 98 -12.42 -12.62 -12.00
C PHE A 98 -13.28 -11.89 -13.02
N HIS A 99 -12.74 -10.82 -13.58
CA HIS A 99 -13.29 -10.07 -14.71
C HIS A 99 -12.33 -10.15 -15.88
N TRP A 100 -12.78 -10.60 -17.05
CA TRP A 100 -11.96 -10.56 -18.25
C TRP A 100 -11.82 -9.12 -18.74
N ASP A 101 -10.59 -8.63 -18.75
CA ASP A 101 -10.30 -7.32 -19.29
C ASP A 101 -9.97 -7.41 -20.79
N THR A 102 -10.89 -6.90 -21.62
CA THR A 102 -10.70 -6.90 -23.07
C THR A 102 -9.61 -5.94 -23.54
N CYS A 103 -9.24 -4.96 -22.72
CA CYS A 103 -8.22 -3.97 -23.02
C CYS A 103 -6.81 -4.53 -22.81
N HIS A 104 -6.61 -5.29 -21.74
CA HIS A 104 -5.33 -5.87 -21.35
C HIS A 104 -5.20 -7.38 -21.63
N GLN A 105 -6.26 -8.01 -22.14
CA GLN A 105 -6.30 -9.42 -22.54
C GLN A 105 -5.87 -10.36 -21.41
N HIS A 106 -6.29 -10.05 -20.18
CA HIS A 106 -6.10 -10.92 -19.02
C HIS A 106 -7.19 -10.68 -17.98
N HIS A 107 -7.31 -11.60 -17.02
CA HIS A 107 -8.29 -11.50 -15.95
C HIS A 107 -7.83 -10.54 -14.86
N HIS A 108 -8.70 -9.60 -14.51
CA HIS A 108 -8.58 -8.77 -13.33
C HIS A 108 -9.27 -9.42 -12.13
N LEU A 109 -8.64 -9.37 -10.95
CA LEU A 109 -9.28 -9.73 -9.70
C LEU A 109 -10.19 -8.59 -9.22
N LYS A 110 -11.45 -8.92 -8.98
CA LYS A 110 -12.46 -7.93 -8.57
C LYS A 110 -12.17 -7.43 -7.16
N GLN A 111 -12.01 -6.11 -7.06
CA GLN A 111 -12.18 -5.31 -5.83
C GLN A 111 -11.37 -5.75 -4.58
N ILE A 112 -10.10 -6.18 -4.74
CA ILE A 112 -9.22 -6.47 -3.59
C ILE A 112 -8.67 -5.19 -2.91
N MET A 113 -8.71 -4.03 -3.58
CA MET A 113 -8.11 -2.78 -3.10
C MET A 113 -8.95 -1.56 -3.46
N GLU A 114 -9.13 -0.65 -2.50
CA GLU A 114 -9.70 0.69 -2.70
C GLU A 114 -8.69 1.77 -2.29
N TYR A 115 -8.62 2.86 -3.07
CA TYR A 115 -7.74 3.99 -2.83
C TYR A 115 -8.58 5.26 -2.67
N GLU A 116 -8.29 6.01 -1.62
CA GLU A 116 -8.98 7.27 -1.35
C GLU A 116 -7.96 8.36 -1.01
N LEU A 117 -8.22 9.57 -1.49
CA LEU A 117 -7.54 10.76 -1.01
C LEU A 117 -8.52 11.57 -0.16
N LEU A 118 -8.09 11.91 1.05
CA LEU A 118 -8.90 12.64 2.01
C LEU A 118 -8.29 14.00 2.35
N ASP A 119 -9.14 14.99 2.53
CA ASP A 119 -8.81 16.27 3.14
C ASP A 119 -9.54 16.44 4.49
N ALA A 120 -9.57 17.66 5.03
CA ALA A 120 -10.26 17.95 6.30
C ALA A 120 -11.79 17.79 6.24
N THR A 121 -12.37 17.73 5.04
CA THR A 121 -13.81 17.63 4.79
C THR A 121 -14.27 16.21 4.45
N GLY A 122 -13.37 15.36 3.96
CA GLY A 122 -13.64 13.96 3.66
C GLY A 122 -12.89 13.46 2.42
N THR A 123 -13.43 12.42 1.77
CA THR A 123 -12.87 11.86 0.54
C THR A 123 -13.06 12.83 -0.62
N VAL A 124 -11.95 13.26 -1.24
CA VAL A 124 -11.90 14.21 -2.37
C VAL A 124 -11.50 13.55 -3.69
N ALA A 125 -10.88 12.38 -3.63
CA ALA A 125 -10.62 11.55 -4.79
C ALA A 125 -10.78 10.08 -4.40
N VAL A 126 -11.34 9.29 -5.32
CA VAL A 126 -11.42 7.84 -5.20
C VAL A 126 -10.74 7.25 -6.43
N GLY A 127 -9.91 6.26 -6.18
CA GLY A 127 -9.34 5.40 -7.19
C GLY A 127 -9.66 3.99 -6.80
N ARG A 128 -9.78 3.15 -7.80
CA ARG A 128 -9.89 1.72 -7.59
C ARG A 128 -8.77 1.09 -8.36
N LYS A 129 -8.08 0.16 -7.71
CA LYS A 129 -7.34 -0.80 -8.47
C LYS A 129 -8.34 -1.87 -8.88
N ILE A 130 -8.72 -1.85 -10.16
CA ILE A 130 -9.28 -3.05 -10.80
C ILE A 130 -8.05 -3.92 -11.05
N ASN A 131 -7.90 -4.94 -10.20
CA ASN A 131 -6.58 -5.49 -9.91
C ASN A 131 -6.08 -6.39 -11.01
N PHE A 132 -4.78 -6.31 -11.22
CA PHE A 132 -4.01 -7.42 -11.75
C PHE A 132 -4.13 -8.64 -10.80
N CYS A 133 -3.53 -9.75 -11.19
CA CYS A 133 -3.47 -10.99 -10.40
C CYS A 133 -2.98 -10.83 -8.95
N MET A 134 -3.56 -11.58 -8.01
CA MET A 134 -2.99 -11.74 -6.66
C MET A 134 -1.95 -12.86 -6.65
N ALA A 135 -0.70 -12.53 -6.32
CA ALA A 135 0.40 -13.49 -6.36
C ALA A 135 1.51 -13.22 -5.34
N ASP A 136 2.33 -14.26 -5.11
CA ASP A 136 3.51 -14.22 -4.28
C ASP A 136 4.66 -13.47 -4.98
N THR A 137 4.62 -12.14 -4.98
CA THR A 137 5.64 -11.32 -5.68
C THR A 137 6.90 -11.09 -4.87
N ARG A 138 6.80 -11.02 -3.53
CA ARG A 138 7.93 -10.75 -2.64
C ARG A 138 7.75 -11.42 -1.28
N PRO A 139 8.76 -12.15 -0.77
CA PRO A 139 8.77 -12.57 0.64
C PRO A 139 8.68 -11.36 1.56
N TRP A 140 7.71 -11.35 2.47
CA TRP A 140 7.53 -10.26 3.44
C TRP A 140 8.08 -10.62 4.82
N ALA A 141 7.80 -11.86 5.27
CA ALA A 141 8.34 -12.41 6.49
C ALA A 141 9.79 -12.90 6.26
N PRO A 142 10.71 -12.75 7.24
CA PRO A 142 12.10 -13.23 7.13
C PRO A 142 12.22 -14.74 6.85
N ASN A 143 11.23 -15.51 7.28
CA ASN A 143 11.14 -16.96 7.15
C ASN A 143 9.93 -17.38 6.28
N ALA A 144 9.52 -16.53 5.34
CA ALA A 144 8.44 -16.87 4.42
C ALA A 144 8.73 -18.23 3.73
N PRO A 145 7.73 -19.11 3.65
CA PRO A 145 7.87 -20.38 2.94
C PRO A 145 8.07 -20.14 1.44
N PRO A 146 8.38 -21.18 0.63
CA PRO A 146 8.37 -21.05 -0.83
C PRO A 146 7.04 -20.51 -1.35
N SER A 147 7.08 -19.74 -2.44
CA SER A 147 5.85 -19.25 -3.08
C SER A 147 5.02 -20.39 -3.64
N THR A 148 3.70 -20.25 -3.54
CA THR A 148 2.73 -21.22 -4.04
C THR A 148 1.67 -20.61 -4.95
N HIS A 149 1.52 -19.27 -4.94
CA HIS A 149 0.52 -18.56 -5.74
C HIS A 149 1.15 -17.68 -6.82
N PHE A 150 0.59 -17.76 -8.04
CA PHE A 150 1.12 -17.12 -9.23
C PHE A 150 0.01 -16.54 -10.10
N CYS A 151 0.32 -15.46 -10.82
CA CYS A 151 -0.61 -14.82 -11.75
C CYS A 151 -1.18 -15.77 -12.82
N ASN A 152 -0.30 -16.60 -13.39
CA ASN A 152 -0.63 -17.55 -14.47
C ASN A 152 -0.91 -18.95 -13.92
N GLY A 153 -1.65 -19.04 -12.83
CA GLY A 153 -1.93 -20.29 -12.15
C GLY A 153 -2.93 -20.12 -11.02
N LEU A 154 -2.68 -20.83 -9.91
CA LEU A 154 -3.44 -20.64 -8.68
C LEU A 154 -3.09 -19.26 -8.12
N GLN A 155 -4.06 -18.35 -8.10
CA GLN A 155 -3.92 -17.04 -7.47
C GLN A 155 -4.31 -17.12 -5.99
N GLY A 156 -3.68 -16.23 -5.22
CA GLY A 156 -3.71 -16.25 -3.78
C GLY A 156 -2.50 -15.51 -3.21
N LEU A 157 -2.35 -15.57 -1.89
CA LEU A 157 -1.21 -14.97 -1.20
C LEU A 157 -0.77 -15.88 -0.06
N THR A 158 0.43 -16.43 -0.19
CA THR A 158 1.01 -17.36 0.78
C THR A 158 1.23 -16.65 2.12
N ALA A 159 1.02 -17.34 3.24
CA ALA A 159 1.32 -16.77 4.56
C ALA A 159 2.78 -16.26 4.63
N GLY A 160 2.96 -14.99 5.00
CA GLY A 160 4.27 -14.33 5.04
C GLY A 160 4.75 -13.75 3.71
N TRP A 161 3.94 -13.75 2.65
CA TRP A 161 4.24 -13.11 1.37
C TRP A 161 3.51 -11.79 1.18
N ALA A 162 4.04 -10.99 0.25
CA ALA A 162 3.41 -9.78 -0.25
C ALA A 162 3.16 -9.85 -1.75
N ASP A 163 2.02 -9.28 -2.16
CA ASP A 163 1.73 -8.89 -3.53
C ASP A 163 2.03 -7.39 -3.70
N VAL A 164 3.05 -7.08 -4.49
CA VAL A 164 3.64 -5.74 -4.62
C VAL A 164 3.31 -5.14 -5.97
N TYR A 165 2.58 -4.02 -5.93
CA TYR A 165 2.23 -3.22 -7.10
C TYR A 165 3.12 -1.98 -7.16
N GLY A 166 3.98 -1.92 -8.19
CA GLY A 166 4.82 -0.75 -8.43
C GLY A 166 4.05 0.44 -8.99
N SER A 167 4.45 1.66 -8.60
CA SER A 167 3.85 2.93 -9.06
C SER A 167 3.81 3.14 -10.60
N GLY A 168 4.64 2.42 -11.34
CA GLY A 168 4.69 2.47 -12.81
C GLY A 168 3.60 1.66 -13.51
N LEU A 169 2.83 0.85 -12.78
CA LEU A 169 1.74 0.06 -13.37
C LEU A 169 0.59 0.97 -13.80
N ASP A 170 -0.13 0.55 -14.84
CA ASP A 170 -1.37 1.21 -15.23
C ASP A 170 -2.43 1.05 -14.13
N CYS A 171 -3.29 2.06 -14.02
CA CYS A 171 -4.27 2.19 -12.93
C CYS A 171 -3.67 2.22 -11.51
N GLN A 172 -2.35 2.40 -11.37
CA GLN A 172 -1.68 2.55 -10.09
C GLN A 172 -1.50 4.04 -9.72
N TRP A 173 -2.61 4.77 -9.75
CA TRP A 173 -2.64 6.21 -9.45
C TRP A 173 -3.99 6.67 -8.91
N LEU A 174 -4.00 7.89 -8.37
CA LEU A 174 -5.19 8.70 -8.16
C LEU A 174 -5.17 9.89 -9.08
N ASP A 175 -6.29 10.17 -9.75
CA ASP A 175 -6.48 11.43 -10.45
C ASP A 175 -6.68 12.55 -9.44
N ILE A 176 -5.76 13.52 -9.44
CA ILE A 176 -5.73 14.67 -8.53
C ILE A 176 -5.95 15.99 -9.29
N THR A 177 -6.47 15.90 -10.51
CA THR A 177 -6.71 17.07 -11.36
C THR A 177 -7.68 18.03 -10.69
N GLY A 178 -7.29 19.31 -10.58
CA GLY A 178 -8.12 20.36 -9.98
C GLY A 178 -8.12 20.38 -8.45
N LEU A 179 -7.46 19.43 -7.78
CA LEU A 179 -7.29 19.49 -6.32
C LEU A 179 -6.28 20.60 -5.96
N PRO A 180 -6.59 21.45 -4.96
CA PRO A 180 -5.69 22.50 -4.55
C PRO A 180 -4.43 21.94 -3.88
N ASN A 181 -3.35 22.72 -3.90
CA ASN A 181 -2.17 22.37 -3.12
C ASN A 181 -2.51 22.32 -1.62
N GLY A 182 -1.95 21.35 -0.92
CA GLY A 182 -2.28 21.11 0.47
C GLY A 182 -1.80 19.76 0.98
N THR A 183 -2.08 19.52 2.24
CA THR A 183 -1.82 18.24 2.91
C THR A 183 -3.08 17.40 2.88
N TYR A 184 -2.92 16.17 2.40
CA TYR A 184 -3.99 15.19 2.26
C TYR A 184 -3.57 13.89 2.94
N THR A 185 -4.53 13.00 3.14
CA THR A 185 -4.30 11.63 3.59
C THR A 185 -4.70 10.68 2.49
N LEU A 186 -3.72 9.95 1.95
CA LEU A 186 -3.91 8.80 1.09
C LEU A 186 -4.31 7.61 1.97
N ARG A 187 -5.49 7.03 1.75
CA ARG A 187 -5.99 5.84 2.43
C ARG A 187 -6.07 4.69 1.43
N LEU A 188 -5.51 3.54 1.81
CA LEU A 188 -5.60 2.30 1.06
C LEU A 188 -6.30 1.27 1.95
N THR A 189 -7.28 0.59 1.38
CA THR A 189 -8.04 -0.46 2.07
C THR A 189 -7.94 -1.74 1.26
N VAL A 190 -7.41 -2.81 1.85
CA VAL A 190 -7.50 -4.17 1.29
C VAL A 190 -8.84 -4.80 1.68
N ASP A 191 -9.37 -5.64 0.81
CA ASP A 191 -10.67 -6.28 0.97
C ASP A 191 -11.79 -5.35 1.50
N PRO A 192 -12.05 -4.22 0.82
CA PRO A 192 -13.01 -3.22 1.29
C PRO A 192 -14.45 -3.72 1.37
N LEU A 193 -14.76 -4.87 0.75
CA LEU A 193 -16.08 -5.48 0.76
C LEU A 193 -16.21 -6.62 1.77
N ASN A 194 -15.14 -6.96 2.50
CA ASN A 194 -15.07 -8.13 3.37
C ASN A 194 -15.55 -9.39 2.60
N ALA A 195 -14.94 -9.60 1.44
CA ALA A 195 -15.20 -10.74 0.57
C ALA A 195 -14.38 -11.97 0.98
N TYR A 196 -13.27 -11.76 1.68
CA TYR A 196 -12.37 -12.78 2.19
C TYR A 196 -12.45 -12.76 3.71
N ALA A 197 -12.65 -13.92 4.33
CA ALA A 197 -12.71 -13.96 5.78
C ALA A 197 -11.29 -13.92 6.37
N GLU A 198 -11.07 -12.95 7.25
CA GLU A 198 -9.76 -12.70 7.86
C GLU A 198 -9.80 -12.85 9.39
N ASP A 199 -8.64 -13.10 10.00
CA ASP A 199 -8.46 -13.19 11.45
C ASP A 199 -8.62 -11.81 12.12
N ASP A 200 -8.27 -10.72 11.42
CA ASP A 200 -8.37 -9.34 11.93
C ASP A 200 -8.82 -8.33 10.85
N GLU A 201 -10.13 -8.25 10.69
CA GLU A 201 -10.84 -7.28 9.83
C GLU A 201 -10.60 -5.79 10.20
N ASN A 202 -9.94 -5.49 11.32
CA ASN A 202 -9.73 -4.11 11.77
C ASN A 202 -8.39 -3.52 11.33
N ASN A 203 -7.57 -4.28 10.59
CA ASN A 203 -6.24 -3.85 10.19
C ASN A 203 -6.07 -3.64 8.67
N ASN A 204 -7.12 -3.87 7.87
CA ASN A 204 -7.14 -3.76 6.42
C ASN A 204 -6.82 -2.36 5.86
N VAL A 205 -6.79 -1.33 6.72
CA VAL A 205 -6.64 0.07 6.33
C VAL A 205 -5.25 0.58 6.67
N THR A 206 -4.59 1.18 5.68
CA THR A 206 -3.36 1.94 5.84
C THR A 206 -3.53 3.36 5.34
N THR A 207 -2.97 4.33 6.07
CA THR A 207 -3.00 5.74 5.68
C THR A 207 -1.60 6.33 5.57
N ARG A 208 -1.44 7.29 4.65
CA ARG A 208 -0.21 8.03 4.43
C ARG A 208 -0.51 9.49 4.17
N VAL A 209 0.19 10.38 4.89
CA VAL A 209 0.14 11.81 4.61
C VAL A 209 0.86 12.09 3.29
N VAL A 210 0.19 12.82 2.40
CA VAL A 210 0.74 13.26 1.11
C VAL A 210 0.57 14.77 0.97
N VAL A 211 1.53 15.42 0.31
CA VAL A 211 1.48 16.87 0.07
C VAL A 211 1.35 17.09 -1.41
N LEU A 212 0.19 17.57 -1.85
CA LEU A 212 0.01 18.03 -3.22
C LEU A 212 0.61 19.43 -3.31
N GLY A 213 1.66 19.58 -4.10
CA GLY A 213 2.25 20.86 -4.50
C GLY A 213 2.41 20.87 -6.01
N ASP A 214 2.21 22.00 -6.67
CA ASP A 214 2.23 22.06 -8.14
C ASP A 214 3.50 21.40 -8.70
N PRO A 215 3.39 20.60 -9.78
CA PRO A 215 4.50 20.54 -10.72
C PRO A 215 4.62 21.94 -11.27
N VAL A 216 5.55 22.70 -10.71
CA VAL A 216 5.84 24.10 -11.06
C VAL A 216 5.72 24.26 -12.58
N SER A 217 4.73 25.03 -13.04
CA SER A 217 4.83 25.68 -14.34
C SER A 217 6.17 26.39 -14.32
N VAL A 218 7.08 25.97 -15.20
CA VAL A 218 8.47 26.41 -15.27
C VAL A 218 8.54 27.95 -15.36
N GLU A 219 8.53 28.61 -14.22
CA GLU A 219 9.41 29.71 -13.92
C GLU A 219 10.29 29.22 -12.78
N GLN A 220 11.57 29.07 -13.09
CA GLN A 220 12.64 28.80 -12.15
C GLN A 220 12.58 29.85 -11.01
N ASP A 221 12.01 29.48 -9.87
CA ASP A 221 12.51 30.01 -8.61
C ASP A 221 13.56 29.02 -8.09
N THR A 222 14.82 29.30 -8.46
CA THR A 222 16.04 28.57 -8.06
C THR A 222 16.35 28.66 -6.56
N ALA A 223 15.36 28.90 -5.70
CA ALA A 223 15.48 28.72 -4.27
C ALA A 223 15.26 27.23 -3.94
N ALA A 224 16.32 26.46 -4.13
CA ALA A 224 16.37 25.05 -3.77
C ALA A 224 15.82 24.78 -2.35
N SER A 225 14.82 23.89 -2.27
CA SER A 225 14.27 23.44 -1.00
C SER A 225 15.40 22.92 -0.10
N LYS A 226 15.34 23.16 1.21
CA LYS A 226 16.34 22.61 2.13
C LYS A 226 16.21 21.08 2.16
N PRO A 227 17.33 20.33 2.19
CA PRO A 227 17.25 18.89 2.36
C PRO A 227 16.56 18.54 3.68
N SER A 228 15.80 17.45 3.69
CA SER A 228 15.03 17.01 4.85
C SER A 228 15.23 15.51 5.11
N LEU A 229 15.00 15.08 6.35
CA LEU A 229 15.09 13.67 6.76
C LEU A 229 14.05 13.39 7.84
N HIS A 230 13.19 12.42 7.56
CA HIS A 230 12.06 12.04 8.42
C HIS A 230 11.93 10.52 8.50
N THR A 231 11.53 10.03 9.67
CA THR A 231 11.10 8.64 9.85
C THR A 231 9.61 8.55 9.57
N VAL A 232 9.18 7.44 8.98
CA VAL A 232 7.77 7.17 8.69
C VAL A 232 7.28 6.01 9.56
N ALA A 233 6.08 6.18 10.12
CA ALA A 233 5.36 5.21 10.94
C ALA A 233 6.27 4.50 11.96
N MET A 234 6.71 5.22 12.99
CA MET A 234 7.51 4.62 14.06
C MET A 234 6.68 3.52 14.75
N ARG A 235 7.19 2.30 14.77
CA ARG A 235 6.58 1.20 15.54
C ARG A 235 7.59 0.66 16.55
N PRO A 236 7.17 0.44 17.81
CA PRO A 236 8.10 0.04 18.86
C PRO A 236 8.91 -1.22 18.53
N ASP A 237 8.29 -2.22 17.91
CA ASP A 237 8.85 -3.55 17.69
C ASP A 237 9.93 -3.61 16.60
N TRP A 238 9.83 -2.82 15.53
CA TRP A 238 10.80 -2.82 14.44
C TRP A 238 11.42 -1.44 14.10
N GLY A 239 11.15 -0.41 14.91
CA GLY A 239 11.79 0.90 14.80
C GLY A 239 11.02 1.89 13.93
N ALA A 240 11.54 2.14 12.73
CA ALA A 240 10.81 2.85 11.70
C ALA A 240 10.23 1.81 10.74
N GLU A 241 9.20 2.19 10.00
CA GLU A 241 8.77 1.39 8.85
C GLU A 241 9.61 1.74 7.62
N ALA A 242 9.93 3.03 7.50
CA ALA A 242 10.78 3.58 6.46
C ALA A 242 11.39 4.91 6.88
N VAL A 243 12.28 5.40 6.03
CA VAL A 243 12.90 6.71 6.16
C VAL A 243 12.73 7.45 4.85
N THR A 244 12.26 8.68 4.92
CA THR A 244 12.09 9.55 3.76
C THR A 244 13.02 10.75 3.86
N PHE A 245 13.53 11.17 2.70
CA PHE A 245 14.34 12.37 2.60
C PHE A 245 14.07 13.11 1.30
N THR A 246 14.33 14.41 1.33
CA THR A 246 14.33 15.26 0.13
C THR A 246 15.74 15.79 -0.12
N VAL A 247 16.12 15.85 -1.38
CA VAL A 247 17.39 16.41 -1.83
C VAL A 247 17.17 17.87 -2.23
N GLY A 248 17.88 18.75 -1.55
CA GLY A 248 17.81 20.18 -1.79
C GLY A 248 18.78 20.65 -2.86
N ALA A 249 19.33 21.84 -2.67
CA ALA A 249 20.37 22.43 -3.54
C ALA A 249 21.61 21.54 -3.65
N ASP A 250 21.81 20.72 -2.63
CA ASP A 250 22.97 19.86 -2.41
C ASP A 250 22.79 18.50 -3.09
N ALA A 251 22.40 18.53 -4.37
CA ALA A 251 22.23 17.35 -5.20
C ALA A 251 23.56 16.67 -5.53
N GLY A 252 23.50 15.38 -5.83
CA GLY A 252 24.64 14.48 -6.02
C GLY A 252 24.45 13.17 -5.26
N ARG A 253 25.53 12.46 -4.98
CA ARG A 253 25.48 11.18 -4.28
C ARG A 253 24.85 11.31 -2.89
N ALA A 254 23.70 10.66 -2.71
CA ALA A 254 22.99 10.53 -1.46
C ALA A 254 23.19 9.12 -0.87
N THR A 255 23.70 9.04 0.35
CA THR A 255 23.83 7.78 1.10
C THR A 255 23.01 7.82 2.38
N LEU A 256 22.16 6.83 2.59
CA LEU A 256 21.35 6.67 3.79
C LEU A 256 21.78 5.41 4.54
N SER A 257 22.28 5.57 5.77
CA SER A 257 22.78 4.45 6.58
C SER A 257 22.29 4.49 8.01
N VAL A 258 22.21 3.32 8.63
CA VAL A 258 21.80 3.08 10.01
C VAL A 258 23.03 2.83 10.86
N TYR A 259 23.16 3.53 11.97
CA TYR A 259 24.24 3.38 12.94
C TYR A 259 23.69 3.01 14.32
N ASP A 260 24.44 2.22 15.09
CA ASP A 260 24.18 2.06 16.52
C ASP A 260 24.79 3.23 17.34
N VAL A 261 24.54 3.25 18.65
CA VAL A 261 25.04 4.31 19.55
C VAL A 261 26.56 4.41 19.63
N THR A 262 27.29 3.38 19.22
CA THR A 262 28.77 3.40 19.17
C THR A 262 29.31 4.03 17.89
N GLY A 263 28.42 4.38 16.95
CA GLY A 263 28.77 4.87 15.63
C GLY A 263 29.10 3.76 14.63
N ARG A 264 28.89 2.48 14.98
CA ARG A 264 29.08 1.37 14.05
C ARG A 264 27.89 1.30 13.10
N GLU A 265 28.19 1.26 11.80
CA GLU A 265 27.18 1.05 10.77
C GLU A 265 26.58 -0.35 10.88
N ARG A 266 25.25 -0.40 10.92
CA ARG A 266 24.46 -1.63 11.01
C ARG A 266 23.89 -2.03 9.66
N ARG A 267 23.61 -1.05 8.80
CA ARG A 267 23.03 -1.26 7.48
C ARG A 267 23.12 0.00 6.61
N THR A 268 23.41 -0.16 5.32
CA THR A 268 23.16 0.88 4.30
C THR A 268 21.80 0.62 3.66
N LEU A 269 20.97 1.66 3.62
CA LEU A 269 19.60 1.60 3.11
C LEU A 269 19.50 2.10 1.68
N PHE A 270 20.32 3.08 1.31
CA PHE A 270 20.28 3.77 0.02
C PHE A 270 21.67 4.32 -0.34
N ASP A 271 22.07 4.21 -1.61
CA ASP A 271 23.28 4.84 -2.18
C ASP A 271 23.06 5.06 -3.69
N SER A 272 22.75 6.30 -4.08
CA SER A 272 22.41 6.69 -5.46
C SER A 272 22.80 8.14 -5.76
N GLU A 273 22.93 8.50 -7.03
CA GLU A 273 23.06 9.89 -7.49
C GLU A 273 21.67 10.51 -7.61
N GLU A 274 21.41 11.60 -6.88
CA GLU A 274 20.09 12.23 -6.82
C GLU A 274 20.11 13.67 -7.33
N ALA A 275 19.05 14.05 -8.05
CA ALA A 275 18.88 15.40 -8.58
C ALA A 275 18.29 16.37 -7.56
N VAL A 276 18.42 17.68 -7.80
CA VAL A 276 17.77 18.71 -6.99
C VAL A 276 16.25 18.48 -7.01
N GLY A 277 15.64 18.46 -5.83
CA GLY A 277 14.20 18.21 -5.66
C GLY A 277 13.81 16.73 -5.59
N ALA A 278 14.75 15.79 -5.74
CA ALA A 278 14.48 14.36 -5.57
C ALA A 278 13.92 14.08 -4.17
N SER A 279 12.95 13.17 -4.09
CA SER A 279 12.29 12.78 -2.85
C SER A 279 12.23 11.26 -2.78
N GLU A 280 12.87 10.71 -1.75
CA GLU A 280 13.07 9.28 -1.62
C GLU A 280 12.35 8.73 -0.39
N TYR A 281 11.95 7.47 -0.50
CA TYR A 281 11.38 6.69 0.59
C TYR A 281 12.02 5.33 0.61
N VAL A 282 12.70 5.03 1.72
CA VAL A 282 13.54 3.86 1.84
C VAL A 282 12.99 2.98 2.96
N PRO A 283 12.35 1.84 2.62
CA PRO A 283 11.81 0.91 3.61
C PRO A 283 12.92 0.39 4.53
N TRP A 284 12.67 0.44 5.83
CA TRP A 284 13.61 -0.08 6.82
C TRP A 284 12.91 -0.41 8.12
N ARG A 285 12.76 -1.71 8.39
CA ARG A 285 12.05 -2.29 9.53
C ARG A 285 12.99 -2.79 10.63
N GLY A 286 13.97 -1.96 10.98
CA GLY A 286 14.90 -2.29 12.07
C GLY A 286 15.69 -3.56 11.80
N LEU A 287 16.02 -3.81 10.54
CA LEU A 287 16.83 -4.94 10.10
C LEU A 287 18.28 -4.49 9.91
N ASP A 288 19.23 -5.37 10.25
CA ASP A 288 20.65 -5.18 9.96
C ASP A 288 21.00 -5.55 8.51
N GLN A 289 22.27 -5.40 8.13
CA GLN A 289 22.77 -5.72 6.79
C GLN A 289 22.53 -7.20 6.39
N SER A 290 22.46 -8.11 7.37
CA SER A 290 22.19 -9.54 7.15
C SER A 290 20.70 -9.88 7.11
N GLY A 291 19.81 -8.88 7.16
CA GLY A 291 18.36 -9.08 7.19
C GLY A 291 17.85 -9.58 8.54
N ARG A 292 18.65 -9.55 9.60
CA ARG A 292 18.23 -9.93 10.95
C ARG A 292 17.69 -8.71 11.69
N HIS A 293 16.73 -8.94 12.57
CA HIS A 293 16.23 -7.90 13.45
C HIS A 293 17.32 -7.36 14.36
N LEU A 294 17.44 -6.03 14.38
CA LEU A 294 18.27 -5.33 15.36
C LEU A 294 17.67 -5.50 16.76
N PRO A 295 18.53 -5.67 17.79
CA PRO A 295 18.08 -5.76 19.18
C PRO A 295 17.44 -4.46 19.66
N SER A 296 16.81 -4.50 20.82
CA SER A 296 16.31 -3.29 21.49
C SER A 296 17.44 -2.28 21.71
N GLY A 297 17.20 -1.03 21.37
CA GLY A 297 18.20 0.02 21.48
C GLY A 297 17.86 1.28 20.69
N VAL A 298 18.70 2.30 20.84
CA VAL A 298 18.64 3.52 20.04
C VAL A 298 19.58 3.38 18.84
N TYR A 299 19.06 3.71 17.67
CA TYR A 299 19.79 3.73 16.41
C TYR A 299 19.70 5.12 15.79
N TYR A 300 20.63 5.42 14.89
CA TYR A 300 20.67 6.68 14.16
C TYR A 300 20.58 6.40 12.68
N VAL A 301 19.56 6.92 12.01
CA VAL A 301 19.52 6.96 10.55
C VAL A 301 20.14 8.27 10.10
N ARG A 302 21.13 8.18 9.23
CA ARG A 302 21.91 9.31 8.75
C ARG A 302 21.86 9.37 7.24
N LEU A 303 21.40 10.51 6.73
CA LEU A 303 21.53 10.89 5.33
C LEU A 303 22.80 11.71 5.16
N LYS A 304 23.64 11.31 4.22
CA LYS A 304 24.81 12.06 3.76
C LYS A 304 24.57 12.48 2.31
N LEU A 305 24.53 13.79 2.10
CA LEU A 305 24.61 14.48 0.81
C LEU A 305 26.02 15.07 0.66
N PRO A 306 26.41 15.64 -0.50
CA PRO A 306 27.76 16.15 -0.73
C PRO A 306 28.25 17.15 0.32
N ASN A 307 27.40 18.08 0.76
CA ASN A 307 27.75 19.12 1.74
C ASN A 307 26.90 19.09 3.02
N THR A 308 25.90 18.20 3.08
CA THR A 308 24.92 18.15 4.18
C THR A 308 24.85 16.76 4.81
N ILE A 309 24.83 16.72 6.13
CA ILE A 309 24.53 15.49 6.88
C ILE A 309 23.31 15.74 7.77
N LEU A 310 22.28 14.92 7.62
CA LEU A 310 21.10 14.91 8.48
C LEU A 310 21.07 13.61 9.27
N THR A 311 20.61 13.65 10.52
CA THR A 311 20.52 12.45 11.38
C THR A 311 19.23 12.46 12.19
N ARG A 312 18.61 11.30 12.31
CA ARG A 312 17.41 11.06 13.15
C ARG A 312 17.64 9.84 14.05
N ALA A 313 17.28 9.98 15.32
CA ALA A 313 17.27 8.87 16.26
C ALA A 313 16.02 8.00 16.05
N VAL A 314 16.17 6.69 16.18
CA VAL A 314 15.11 5.69 16.09
C VAL A 314 15.24 4.75 17.28
N LEU A 315 14.16 4.59 18.04
CA LEU A 315 14.09 3.64 19.14
C LEU A 315 13.50 2.32 18.62
N ILE A 316 14.17 1.22 18.93
CA ILE A 316 13.67 -0.15 18.73
C ILE A 316 13.48 -0.78 20.10
N VAL A 317 12.31 -1.37 20.34
CA VAL A 317 11.92 -2.08 21.56
C VAL A 317 11.39 -3.45 21.15
N ARG A 318 12.23 -4.47 21.26
CA ARG A 318 11.82 -5.87 21.12
C ARG A 318 11.25 -6.33 22.45
N THR A 319 9.99 -6.78 22.45
CA THR A 319 9.46 -7.60 23.54
C THR A 319 10.06 -8.99 23.42
N SER A 320 10.63 -9.53 24.49
CA SER A 320 10.94 -10.95 24.57
C SER A 320 9.63 -11.72 24.40
N GLN A 321 9.53 -12.53 23.33
CA GLN A 321 8.60 -13.65 23.33
C GLN A 321 9.14 -14.73 24.26
#